data_AF-E9HBV4-F1
#
_entry.id   AF-E9HBV4-F1
#
_cell.length_a   1.000
_cell.length_b   1.000
_cell.length_c   1.000
_cell.angle_alpha   90.00
_cell.angle_beta   90.00
_cell.angle_gamma   90.00
#
_symmetry.space_group_name_H-M   'P 1'
#
loop_
_entity.id
_entity.type
_entity.pdbx_description
1 polymer ?
#
loop_
_entity_poly.entity_id
_entity_poly.type
_entity_poly.pdbx_seq_one_letter_code
_entity_poly.pdbx_strand_id
1 'polypeptide(L)'
;GKTQDCSTGIYAKTARDFFKLLKSPKYRSLDLVVSASFFQIYSGKVFDLLNGKAKLRVLEDGKQQVQLVGLCERFVDSLEEVLKLIQHGNGVRTSGSTYANAHQNTTRHSQGIIILRPRARVAVYVLLHGKFSLVDMAGNERGADTSSANRQTSK
;
A
#
# COMPACT_ATOMS: atom_id res chain seq x y z
N GLY A 1 17.36 -2.03 -9.60
CA GLY A 1 15.96 -1.69 -9.95
C GLY A 1 15.55 -2.60 -11.07
N LYS A 2 14.60 -3.50 -10.85
CA LYS A 2 14.04 -4.35 -11.89
C LYS A 2 12.58 -4.00 -12.00
N THR A 3 12.14 -3.79 -13.24
CA THR A 3 10.75 -3.63 -13.65
C THR A 3 9.97 -4.81 -13.09
N GLN A 4 9.32 -4.61 -11.95
CA GLN A 4 8.48 -5.63 -11.36
C GLN A 4 7.28 -5.77 -12.27
N ASP A 5 7.18 -6.89 -12.97
CA ASP A 5 6.02 -7.21 -13.79
C ASP A 5 4.78 -7.20 -12.88
N CYS A 6 4.02 -6.11 -12.98
CA CYS A 6 2.87 -5.87 -12.14
C CYS A 6 1.74 -6.85 -12.45
N SER A 7 1.78 -7.61 -13.55
CA SER A 7 0.72 -8.53 -13.97
C SER A 7 0.76 -9.90 -13.27
N THR A 8 1.92 -10.27 -12.72
CA THR A 8 2.17 -11.59 -12.11
C THR A 8 2.39 -11.55 -10.59
N GLY A 9 2.55 -10.36 -10.01
CA GLY A 9 2.74 -10.15 -8.57
C GLY A 9 1.51 -10.48 -7.72
N ILE A 10 1.70 -10.60 -6.40
CA ILE A 10 0.61 -10.92 -5.46
C ILE A 10 -0.55 -9.93 -5.56
N TYR A 11 -0.27 -8.63 -5.74
CA TYR A 11 -1.29 -7.61 -5.93
C TYR A 11 -2.22 -7.93 -7.10
N ALA A 12 -1.68 -8.34 -8.25
CA ALA A 12 -2.45 -8.70 -9.43
C ALA A 12 -3.23 -9.99 -9.26
N LYS A 13 -2.61 -11.02 -8.67
CA LYS A 13 -3.28 -12.30 -8.38
C LYS A 13 -4.47 -12.06 -7.47
N THR A 14 -4.28 -11.32 -6.39
CA THR A 14 -5.36 -10.99 -5.47
C THR A 14 -6.44 -10.14 -6.13
N ALA A 15 -6.09 -9.09 -6.88
CA ALA A 15 -7.09 -8.28 -7.58
C ALA A 15 -7.91 -9.12 -8.59
N ARG A 16 -7.26 -10.04 -9.31
CA ARG A 16 -7.93 -10.97 -10.24
C ARG A 16 -8.95 -11.84 -9.52
N ASP A 17 -8.53 -12.47 -8.44
CA ASP A 17 -9.41 -13.33 -7.64
C ASP A 17 -10.54 -12.52 -6.99
N PHE A 18 -10.25 -11.29 -6.55
CA PHE A 18 -11.22 -10.37 -6.00
C PHE A 18 -12.36 -10.09 -7.00
N PHE A 19 -12.05 -9.65 -8.21
CA PHE A 19 -13.06 -9.40 -9.24
C PHE A 19 -13.74 -10.68 -9.75
N LYS A 20 -13.05 -11.83 -9.75
CA LYS A 20 -13.66 -13.12 -10.05
C LYS A 20 -14.71 -13.50 -9.00
N LEU A 21 -14.41 -13.30 -7.71
CA LEU A 21 -15.33 -13.57 -6.61
C LEU A 21 -16.55 -12.65 -6.65
N LEU A 22 -16.38 -11.36 -6.93
CA LEU A 22 -17.50 -10.42 -7.08
C LEU A 22 -18.53 -10.87 -8.13
N LYS A 23 -18.05 -11.50 -9.21
CA LYS A 23 -18.90 -12.02 -10.29
C LYS A 23 -19.51 -13.40 -9.99
N SER A 24 -19.06 -14.07 -8.92
CA SER A 24 -19.55 -15.40 -8.56
C SER A 24 -21.01 -15.36 -8.07
N PRO A 25 -21.78 -16.45 -8.23
CA PRO A 25 -23.18 -16.50 -7.77
C PRO A 25 -23.36 -16.14 -6.29
N LYS A 26 -22.35 -16.41 -5.46
CA LYS A 26 -22.36 -16.10 -4.02
C LYS A 26 -22.40 -14.60 -3.71
N TYR A 27 -21.74 -13.77 -4.53
CA TYR A 27 -21.58 -12.33 -4.24
C TYR A 27 -22.25 -11.42 -5.27
N ARG A 28 -22.66 -11.96 -6.43
CA ARG A 28 -23.28 -11.18 -7.51
C ARG A 28 -24.54 -10.43 -7.07
N SER A 29 -25.35 -11.00 -6.18
CA SER A 29 -26.58 -10.38 -5.69
C SER A 29 -26.36 -9.20 -4.74
N LEU A 30 -25.13 -9.01 -4.24
CA LEU A 30 -24.79 -7.94 -3.31
C LEU A 30 -24.47 -6.60 -3.99
N ASP A 31 -24.38 -6.58 -5.33
CA ASP A 31 -24.09 -5.40 -6.16
C ASP A 31 -22.93 -4.54 -5.61
N LEU A 32 -21.82 -5.21 -5.30
CA LEU A 32 -20.68 -4.59 -4.66
C LEU A 32 -19.85 -3.80 -5.68
N VAL A 33 -19.55 -2.54 -5.34
CA VAL A 33 -18.54 -1.73 -6.02
C VAL A 33 -17.23 -1.72 -5.23
N VAL A 34 -16.10 -1.48 -5.89
CA VAL A 34 -14.79 -1.55 -5.25
C VAL A 34 -14.13 -0.18 -5.25
N SER A 35 -13.57 0.22 -4.10
CA SER A 35 -12.60 1.32 -4.04
C SER A 35 -11.22 0.81 -3.67
N ALA A 36 -10.19 1.47 -4.19
CA ALA A 36 -8.79 1.18 -3.93
C ALA A 36 -8.07 2.41 -3.36
N SER A 37 -7.19 2.18 -2.39
CA SER A 37 -6.22 3.17 -1.89
C SER A 37 -4.83 2.57 -1.93
N PHE A 38 -3.80 3.38 -2.18
CA PHE A 38 -2.41 2.94 -2.07
C PHE A 38 -1.58 4.03 -1.39
N PHE A 39 -0.91 3.68 -0.28
CA PHE A 39 -0.07 4.60 0.46
C PHE A 39 1.22 3.92 0.92
N GLN A 40 2.18 4.74 1.33
CA GLN A 40 3.46 4.30 1.86
C GLN A 40 3.66 4.82 3.28
N ILE A 41 4.17 3.97 4.16
CA ILE A 41 4.81 4.38 5.40
C ILE A 41 6.32 4.46 5.14
N TYR A 42 6.89 5.64 5.37
CA TYR A 42 8.31 5.91 5.16
C TYR A 42 8.84 6.85 6.22
N SER A 43 9.89 6.43 6.92
CA SER A 43 10.54 7.23 7.97
C SER A 43 9.53 7.78 9.00
N GLY A 44 8.60 6.93 9.45
CA GLY A 44 7.57 7.27 10.43
C GLY A 44 6.45 8.19 9.93
N LYS A 45 6.40 8.51 8.63
CA LYS A 45 5.38 9.35 8.01
C LYS A 45 4.58 8.54 6.98
N VAL A 46 3.32 8.92 6.78
CA VAL A 46 2.42 8.27 5.82
C VAL A 46 2.22 9.18 4.60
N PHE A 47 2.32 8.62 3.41
CA PHE A 47 2.21 9.34 2.13
C PHE A 47 1.26 8.63 1.16
N ASP A 48 0.37 9.37 0.54
CA ASP A 48 -0.57 8.86 -0.45
C ASP A 48 0.11 8.66 -1.81
N LEU A 49 0.20 7.41 -2.29
CA LEU A 49 0.86 7.08 -3.55
C LEU A 49 -0.05 7.30 -4.77
N LEU A 50 -1.34 7.60 -4.58
CA LEU A 50 -2.30 7.90 -5.65
C LEU A 50 -2.65 9.39 -5.74
N ASN A 51 -2.09 10.21 -4.84
CA ASN A 51 -2.34 11.64 -4.77
C ASN A 51 -1.04 12.44 -4.57
N GLY A 52 -0.11 12.29 -5.52
CA GLY A 52 1.10 13.12 -5.57
C GLY A 52 2.02 13.02 -4.34
N LYS A 53 2.04 11.87 -3.64
CA LYS A 53 2.76 11.71 -2.35
C LYS A 53 2.33 12.72 -1.28
N ALA A 54 1.07 13.14 -1.28
CA ALA A 54 0.54 13.97 -0.22
C ALA A 54 0.78 13.32 1.15
N LYS A 55 1.33 14.08 2.09
CA LYS A 55 1.54 13.61 3.46
C LYS A 55 0.18 13.48 4.16
N LEU A 56 -0.09 12.31 4.72
CA LEU A 56 -1.34 12.01 5.41
C LEU A 56 -1.19 12.21 6.92
N ARG A 57 -2.31 12.56 7.56
CA ARG A 57 -2.42 12.57 9.03
C ARG A 57 -2.96 11.23 9.50
N VAL A 58 -2.37 10.70 10.54
CA VAL A 58 -2.83 9.48 11.22
C VAL A 58 -3.51 9.93 12.50
N LEU A 59 -4.82 9.73 12.59
CA LEU A 59 -5.63 10.07 13.76
C LEU A 59 -6.34 8.83 14.27
N GLU A 60 -6.80 8.85 15.51
CA GLU A 60 -7.67 7.84 16.08
C GLU A 60 -9.07 8.44 16.28
N ASP A 61 -10.11 7.71 15.88
CA ASP A 61 -11.50 8.14 16.10
C ASP A 61 -12.03 7.73 17.48
N GLY A 62 -13.24 8.17 17.83
CA GLY A 62 -13.87 7.85 19.12
C GLY A 62 -14.18 6.35 19.34
N LYS A 63 -13.95 5.50 18.34
CA LYS A 63 -14.07 4.03 18.41
C LYS A 63 -12.70 3.34 18.45
N GLN A 64 -11.64 4.09 18.75
CA GLN A 64 -10.25 3.61 18.78
C GLN A 64 -9.79 3.02 17.43
N GLN A 65 -10.36 3.48 16.32
CA GLN A 65 -9.93 3.07 14.99
C GLN A 65 -9.00 4.11 14.39
N VAL A 66 -7.86 3.64 13.89
CA VAL A 66 -6.89 4.47 13.18
C VAL A 66 -7.45 4.89 11.82
N GLN A 67 -7.48 6.20 11.58
CA GLN A 67 -7.95 6.84 10.36
C GLN A 67 -6.81 7.58 9.66
N LEU A 68 -6.69 7.34 8.34
CA LEU A 68 -5.77 8.08 7.48
C LEU A 68 -6.51 9.24 6.83
N VAL A 69 -6.39 10.43 7.43
CA VAL A 69 -7.15 11.60 7.00
C VAL A 69 -6.57 12.16 5.70
N GLY A 70 -7.44 12.28 4.70
CA GLY A 70 -7.09 12.77 3.37
C GLY A 70 -6.57 11.70 2.41
N LEU A 71 -6.60 10.42 2.80
CA LEU A 71 -6.24 9.32 1.91
C LEU A 71 -7.21 9.23 0.73
N CYS A 72 -6.67 9.22 -0.48
CA CYS A 72 -7.44 9.07 -1.70
C CYS A 72 -8.00 7.64 -1.81
N GLU A 73 -9.29 7.55 -2.13
CA GLU A 73 -9.96 6.33 -2.56
C GLU A 73 -10.41 6.52 -4.01
N ARG A 74 -9.98 5.62 -4.89
CA ARG A 74 -10.40 5.59 -6.30
C ARG A 74 -11.34 4.41 -6.49
N PHE A 75 -12.52 4.65 -7.05
CA PHE A 75 -13.37 3.55 -7.51
C PHE A 75 -12.67 2.83 -8.66
N VAL A 76 -12.77 1.50 -8.64
CA VAL A 76 -12.19 0.62 -9.65
C VAL A 76 -13.22 -0.41 -10.08
N ASP A 77 -13.33 -0.64 -11.38
CA ASP A 77 -14.32 -1.57 -11.96
C ASP A 77 -13.73 -2.87 -12.50
N SER A 78 -12.41 -2.93 -12.62
CA SER A 78 -11.70 -3.98 -13.33
C SER A 78 -10.31 -4.26 -12.77
N LEU A 79 -9.77 -5.42 -13.14
CA LEU A 79 -8.40 -5.81 -12.79
C LEU A 79 -7.41 -4.78 -13.36
N GLU A 80 -7.61 -4.38 -14.60
CA GLU A 80 -6.75 -3.48 -15.35
C GLU A 80 -6.62 -2.12 -14.66
N GLU A 81 -7.70 -1.59 -14.10
CA GLU A 81 -7.66 -0.34 -13.33
C GLU A 81 -6.84 -0.48 -12.04
N VAL A 82 -7.01 -1.58 -11.31
CA VAL A 82 -6.21 -1.85 -10.10
C VAL A 82 -4.72 -1.98 -10.46
N LEU A 83 -4.39 -2.65 -11.57
CA LEU A 83 -3.00 -2.77 -12.05
C LEU A 83 -2.40 -1.41 -12.39
N LYS A 84 -3.16 -0.51 -13.03
CA LYS A 84 -2.72 0.87 -13.30
C LYS A 84 -2.41 1.63 -12.02
N LEU A 85 -3.25 1.51 -10.98
CA LEU A 85 -3.00 2.13 -9.67
C LEU A 85 -1.73 1.57 -9.00
N ILE A 86 -1.52 0.25 -9.07
CA ILE A 86 -0.31 -0.40 -8.54
C ILE A 86 0.93 0.07 -9.27
N GLN A 87 0.90 0.10 -10.61
CA GLN A 87 2.02 0.55 -11.44
C GLN A 87 2.36 2.01 -11.15
N HIS A 88 1.35 2.89 -11.08
CA HIS A 88 1.54 4.29 -10.72
C HIS A 88 2.15 4.43 -9.32
N GLY A 89 1.53 3.78 -8.32
CA GLY A 89 1.96 3.88 -6.94
C GLY A 89 3.38 3.36 -6.72
N ASN A 90 3.75 2.25 -7.37
CA ASN A 90 5.12 1.72 -7.34
C ASN A 90 6.12 2.64 -8.05
N GLY A 91 5.71 3.29 -9.14
CA GLY A 91 6.55 4.24 -9.87
C GLY A 91 6.90 5.47 -9.04
N VAL A 92 5.97 5.95 -8.21
CA VAL A 92 6.26 7.05 -7.30
C VAL A 92 6.91 6.58 -6.00
N ARG A 93 6.59 5.39 -5.47
CA ARG A 93 7.03 4.90 -4.14
C ARG A 93 8.52 5.11 -3.88
N THR A 94 8.84 5.64 -2.69
CA THR A 94 10.23 5.79 -2.26
C THR A 94 10.81 4.41 -1.94
N SER A 95 11.75 3.94 -2.77
CA SER A 95 12.54 2.74 -2.52
C SER A 95 13.85 3.11 -1.80
N GLY A 96 14.30 2.27 -0.87
CA GLY A 96 15.48 2.53 -0.03
C GLY A 96 16.81 2.67 -0.78
N SER A 97 16.83 2.41 -2.09
CA SER A 97 17.99 2.45 -2.96
C SER A 97 18.03 3.76 -3.78
N THR A 98 18.26 4.88 -3.12
CA THR A 98 18.74 6.09 -3.80
C THR A 98 20.27 6.06 -3.81
N TYR A 99 20.89 5.97 -4.99
CA TYR A 99 22.34 5.90 -5.24
C TYR A 99 23.19 7.03 -4.61
N ALA A 100 22.56 8.03 -3.97
CA ALA A 100 23.23 9.22 -3.45
C ALA A 100 23.56 9.18 -1.94
N ASN A 101 23.12 8.17 -1.17
CA ASN A 101 23.36 8.10 0.28
C ASN A 101 24.08 6.82 0.71
N ALA A 102 25.14 6.43 0.00
CA ALA A 102 26.03 5.34 0.42
C ALA A 102 26.75 5.61 1.76
N HIS A 103 26.67 6.83 2.31
CA HIS A 103 27.34 7.25 3.54
C HIS A 103 26.43 7.41 4.76
N GLN A 104 25.11 7.15 4.66
CA GLN A 104 24.23 7.21 5.84
C GLN A 104 23.65 5.85 6.17
N ASN A 105 24.16 5.33 7.29
CA ASN A 105 23.99 4.00 7.85
C ASN A 105 22.58 3.69 8.40
N THR A 106 21.51 4.19 7.79
CA THR A 106 20.12 3.97 8.27
C THR A 106 19.26 3.32 7.19
N THR A 107 18.98 2.02 7.36
CA THR A 107 17.92 1.28 6.67
C THR A 107 16.60 2.02 6.88
N ARG A 108 16.17 2.85 5.93
CA ARG A 108 14.85 3.49 6.01
C ARG A 108 13.78 2.47 5.61
N HIS A 109 13.11 1.91 6.62
CA HIS A 109 11.98 1.02 6.44
C HIS A 109 10.90 1.71 5.58
N SER A 110 10.55 1.05 4.48
CA SER A 110 9.55 1.50 3.51
C SER A 110 8.49 0.43 3.38
N GLN A 111 7.24 0.76 3.70
CA GLN A 111 6.13 -0.19 3.63
C GLN A 111 5.10 0.34 2.65
N GLY A 112 4.78 -0.42 1.61
CA GLY A 112 3.74 -0.10 0.64
C GLY A 112 2.46 -0.85 0.99
N ILE A 113 1.34 -0.14 1.08
CA ILE A 113 0.07 -0.72 1.53
C ILE A 113 -1.03 -0.35 0.54
N ILE A 114 -1.54 -1.36 -0.17
CA ILE A 114 -2.72 -1.22 -1.02
C ILE A 114 -3.92 -1.82 -0.30
N ILE A 115 -5.05 -1.11 -0.35
CA ILE A 115 -6.30 -1.53 0.27
C ILE A 115 -7.38 -1.59 -0.80
N LEU A 116 -8.06 -2.73 -0.91
CA LEU A 116 -9.29 -2.91 -1.68
C LEU A 116 -10.48 -2.94 -0.72
N ARG A 117 -11.52 -2.17 -1.03
CA ARG A 117 -12.74 -2.06 -0.22
C ARG A 117 -13.97 -2.34 -1.09
N PRO A 118 -14.58 -3.53 -0.97
CA PRO A 118 -15.92 -3.73 -1.51
C PRO A 118 -16.93 -2.92 -0.69
N ARG A 119 -17.87 -2.31 -1.38
CA ARG A 119 -18.91 -1.45 -0.81
C ARG A 119 -20.26 -1.82 -1.42
N ALA A 120 -21.26 -1.98 -0.57
CA ALA A 120 -22.62 -2.25 -1.00
C ALA A 120 -23.37 -0.93 -1.20
N ARG A 121 -24.11 -0.83 -2.31
CA ARG A 121 -25.07 0.26 -2.52
C ARG A 121 -26.38 -0.12 -1.85
N VAL A 122 -26.76 0.60 -0.80
CA VAL A 122 -28.01 0.36 -0.06
C VAL A 122 -28.80 1.66 -0.07
N ALA A 123 -29.83 1.71 -0.92
CA ALA A 123 -30.59 2.92 -1.22
C ALA A 123 -29.65 4.09 -1.61
N VAL A 124 -29.65 5.17 -0.84
CA VAL A 124 -28.81 6.36 -1.07
C VAL A 124 -27.42 6.27 -0.43
N TYR A 125 -27.12 5.18 0.30
CA TYR A 125 -25.88 5.02 1.05
C TYR A 125 -24.92 4.03 0.38
N VAL A 126 -23.62 4.27 0.54
CA VAL A 126 -22.55 3.35 0.13
C VAL A 126 -21.83 2.85 1.39
N LEU A 127 -22.17 1.63 1.80
CA LEU A 127 -21.69 1.04 3.04
C LEU A 127 -20.47 0.17 2.80
N LEU A 128 -19.49 0.22 3.71
CA LEU A 128 -18.32 -0.64 3.65
C LEU A 128 -18.73 -2.09 3.92
N HIS A 129 -18.53 -2.97 2.94
CA HIS A 129 -18.82 -4.40 3.09
C HIS A 129 -17.61 -5.16 3.63
N GLY A 130 -16.41 -4.72 3.29
CA GLY A 130 -15.18 -5.33 3.77
C GLY A 130 -13.95 -4.47 3.49
N LYS A 131 -12.79 -4.95 3.95
CA LYS A 131 -11.50 -4.30 3.72
C LYS A 131 -10.44 -5.38 3.55
N PHE A 132 -9.76 -5.38 2.42
CA PHE A 132 -8.65 -6.29 2.14
C PHE A 132 -7.37 -5.46 1.95
N SER A 133 -6.36 -5.68 2.79
CA SER A 133 -5.13 -4.89 2.79
C SER A 133 -3.93 -5.79 2.46
N LEU A 134 -3.15 -5.42 1.45
CA LEU A 134 -1.88 -6.06 1.13
C LEU A 134 -0.75 -5.13 1.54
N VAL A 135 0.13 -5.66 2.39
CA VAL A 135 1.27 -4.94 2.96
C VAL A 135 2.55 -5.53 2.39
N ASP A 136 3.35 -4.69 1.75
CA ASP A 136 4.69 -5.03 1.28
C ASP A 136 5.72 -4.32 2.14
N MET A 137 6.50 -5.10 2.89
CA MET A 137 7.52 -4.62 3.82
C MET A 137 8.89 -4.66 3.15
N ALA A 138 9.58 -3.52 3.08
CA ALA A 138 11.00 -3.53 2.74
C ALA A 138 11.83 -4.18 3.88
N GLY A 139 12.83 -4.96 3.48
CA GLY A 139 13.58 -5.90 4.31
C GLY A 139 14.24 -5.34 5.56
N ASN A 140 14.44 -6.25 6.51
CA ASN A 140 15.12 -6.06 7.79
C ASN A 140 16.40 -6.92 7.83
N GLU A 141 17.18 -6.95 6.73
CA GLU A 141 18.25 -7.94 6.52
C GLU A 141 19.52 -7.76 7.38
N ARG A 142 19.53 -6.95 8.45
CA ARG A 142 20.70 -6.77 9.32
C ARG A 142 20.80 -7.73 10.50
N GLY A 143 20.26 -8.94 10.39
CA GLY A 143 20.37 -9.96 11.43
C GLY A 143 21.75 -10.61 11.58
N ALA A 144 22.70 -10.38 10.65
CA ALA A 144 23.98 -11.12 10.61
C ALA A 144 25.27 -10.28 10.42
N ASP A 145 25.19 -8.98 10.13
CA ASP A 145 26.40 -8.15 9.84
C ASP A 145 26.87 -7.34 11.06
N THR A 146 26.97 -7.96 12.23
CA THR A 146 27.72 -7.41 13.37
C THR A 146 29.15 -7.92 13.37
N SER A 147 29.95 -7.53 12.38
CA SER A 147 31.40 -7.70 12.42
C SER A 147 32.07 -6.53 11.69
N SER A 148 32.06 -5.34 12.30
CA SER A 148 33.05 -4.25 12.14
C SER A 148 32.53 -2.95 12.76
N ALA A 149 32.30 -2.93 14.08
CA ALA A 149 32.23 -1.65 14.78
C ALA A 149 33.67 -1.15 14.96
N ASN A 150 34.11 -0.30 14.03
CA ASN A 150 35.38 0.41 14.11
C ASN A 150 35.41 1.23 15.41
N ARG A 151 36.32 0.86 16.32
CA ARG A 151 36.56 1.55 17.59
C ARG A 151 37.54 2.69 17.35
N GLN A 152 37.04 3.86 17.00
CA GLN A 152 37.78 5.12 17.15
C GLN A 152 36.88 6.18 17.77
N THR A 153 36.95 6.29 19.10
CA THR A 153 36.62 7.51 19.82
C THR A 153 37.94 8.11 20.28
N SER A 154 38.35 9.21 19.64
CA SER A 154 39.44 10.06 20.12
C SER A 154 39.10 10.63 21.49
N LYS A 155 40.02 10.46 22.44
CA LYS A 155 40.54 11.49 23.35
C LYS A 155 41.92 11.04 23.83
#